data_AF-A0AAD8WXZ0-F1
#
_entry.id   AF-A0AAD8WXZ0-F1
#
_cell.length_a   1.000
_cell.length_b   1.000
_cell.length_c   1.000
_cell.angle_alpha   90.00
_cell.angle_beta   90.00
_cell.angle_gamma   90.00
#
_symmetry.space_group_name_H-M   'P 1'
#
loop_
_entity.id
_entity.type
_entity.pdbx_description
1 polymer ?
#
loop_
_entity_poly.entity_id
_entity_poly.type
_entity_poly.pdbx_seq_one_letter_code
_entity_poly.pdbx_strand_id
1 'polypeptide(L)'
;MARPRCGALCIILAVVFAASAAQDEETEKQSTYIVHVAHKHTPLLPGRGGLVATGAYGSFLRDHIPVHIGRAFRPCRRPRRDASAAHHADASFLGLSASSGLLPASNGATDVVIGVMDTGVYPIDRVSFAADPSLPPLPPGKFRGSCVSAPSFNASAYCNGKLVGAKAFYEGYELELGRPINETEESRSPLDTNGHGTHTASTAAGSAVADAALYGYAKGKAVGMAPGARIASYKVCWKYGCMTSDILAAFDEAIADGVDVISASLGSTGSAEPFDMDSIAVGAFSAVRKGILVSASAGNSGPGESTARNVAPWLLMVGASTVNRRFAADVVLGNGDTFPGASFYAGPPLDATKIQLVYGRTVGSKTCEAGKLNASLVAGKIVLCDPCVNFEQGDAVKLAGGVGAIFTSTKELGELALGSPQIIPATAVTFAAAKKIQKYISKNTSPVATIVFQGTVIGLTPPSARMASFSSRGPNFLAPEILKQHPSLDSARRWPDHDAGLCASFSPSFSLRRWRRPRKQRSSPHTLCTSRTSTRRCCQAAADW
;
A
#
# COMPACT_ATOMS: atom_id res chain seq x y z
N MET A 1 -30.92 -16.53 66.28
CA MET A 1 -32.24 -16.61 65.64
C MET A 1 -32.01 -16.76 64.14
N ALA A 2 -31.69 -17.94 63.61
CA ALA A 2 -32.54 -19.12 63.36
C ALA A 2 -32.99 -19.19 61.88
N ARG A 3 -32.22 -19.91 61.05
CA ARG A 3 -32.71 -20.79 59.97
C ARG A 3 -33.51 -21.96 60.62
N PRO A 4 -34.37 -22.80 59.95
CA PRO A 4 -34.09 -23.39 58.62
C PRO A 4 -35.26 -23.98 57.75
N ARG A 5 -34.89 -24.46 56.54
CA ARG A 5 -35.25 -25.73 55.82
C ARG A 5 -36.69 -26.02 55.32
N CYS A 6 -36.82 -26.24 54.00
CA CYS A 6 -37.02 -27.54 53.29
C CYS A 6 -37.25 -27.25 51.78
N GLY A 7 -36.78 -27.96 50.76
CA GLY A 7 -36.02 -29.21 50.63
C GLY A 7 -36.42 -29.92 49.31
N ALA A 8 -35.45 -30.58 48.65
CA ALA A 8 -35.57 -31.58 47.55
C ALA A 8 -35.75 -31.05 46.10
N LEU A 9 -35.16 -31.61 45.03
CA LEU A 9 -34.20 -32.71 44.83
C LEU A 9 -33.63 -32.62 43.38
N CYS A 10 -32.35 -33.02 43.20
CA CYS A 10 -31.78 -33.81 42.09
C CYS A 10 -31.66 -33.33 40.60
N ILE A 11 -30.36 -33.18 40.20
CA ILE A 11 -29.64 -33.72 39.01
C ILE A 11 -29.87 -33.06 37.62
N ILE A 12 -28.83 -32.42 37.06
CA ILE A 12 -28.06 -32.79 35.83
C ILE A 12 -27.26 -31.57 35.25
N LEU A 13 -25.92 -31.73 35.19
CA LEU A 13 -24.88 -31.14 34.29
C LEU A 13 -24.68 -29.61 34.15
N ALA A 14 -23.57 -29.09 34.71
CA ALA A 14 -22.35 -28.70 33.97
C ALA A 14 -21.32 -28.00 34.90
N VAL A 15 -20.06 -28.42 34.78
CA VAL A 15 -18.92 -28.06 35.63
C VAL A 15 -18.16 -26.85 35.04
N VAL A 16 -17.90 -25.86 35.91
CA VAL A 16 -16.74 -24.94 36.04
C VAL A 16 -15.69 -24.94 34.92
N PHE A 17 -15.36 -23.77 34.36
CA PHE A 17 -14.01 -23.16 34.42
C PHE A 17 -13.98 -21.75 33.81
N ALA A 18 -13.24 -20.87 34.48
CA ALA A 18 -12.84 -19.56 33.98
C ALA A 18 -12.15 -19.68 32.61
N ALA A 19 -12.55 -18.84 31.67
CA ALA A 19 -11.83 -18.62 30.42
C ALA A 19 -11.54 -17.14 30.28
N SER A 20 -10.27 -16.80 30.41
CA SER A 20 -9.67 -15.59 29.86
C SER A 20 -10.04 -15.48 28.37
N ALA A 21 -10.84 -14.49 28.02
CA ALA A 21 -10.92 -14.04 26.64
C ALA A 21 -9.64 -13.25 26.35
N ALA A 22 -8.61 -13.95 25.88
CA ALA A 22 -7.56 -13.35 25.09
C ALA A 22 -8.23 -12.80 23.83
N GLN A 23 -8.41 -11.49 23.75
CA GLN A 23 -8.75 -10.83 22.50
C GLN A 23 -7.45 -10.73 21.71
N ASP A 24 -7.37 -11.49 20.62
CA ASP A 24 -6.31 -11.38 19.63
C ASP A 24 -6.34 -9.96 19.04
N GLU A 25 -5.23 -9.25 19.26
CA GLU A 25 -4.99 -7.87 18.87
C GLU A 25 -4.43 -7.88 17.44
N GLU A 26 -5.31 -7.86 16.45
CA GLU A 26 -4.95 -7.94 15.03
C GLU A 26 -5.03 -6.54 14.38
N THR A 27 -3.96 -5.76 14.51
CA THR A 27 -3.82 -4.47 13.82
C THR A 27 -3.20 -4.67 12.43
N GLU A 28 -4.04 -4.77 11.41
CA GLU A 28 -3.60 -4.85 10.01
C GLU A 28 -3.57 -3.44 9.36
N LYS A 29 -2.37 -2.99 8.97
CA LYS A 29 -2.14 -1.77 8.21
C LYS A 29 -1.92 -2.14 6.75
N GLN A 30 -2.91 -1.92 5.89
CA GLN A 30 -2.74 -2.05 4.45
C GLN A 30 -3.55 -0.98 3.72
N SER A 31 -2.94 -0.33 2.74
CA SER A 31 -3.51 0.82 2.04
C SER A 31 -3.41 0.71 0.52
N THR A 32 -4.25 1.44 -0.22
CA THR A 32 -4.31 1.47 -1.70
C THR A 32 -4.59 2.87 -2.28
N TYR A 33 -4.19 3.10 -3.55
CA TYR A 33 -3.84 4.38 -4.18
C TYR A 33 -4.93 5.08 -5.03
N ILE A 34 -4.64 6.35 -5.38
CA ILE A 34 -5.48 7.32 -6.11
C ILE A 34 -5.52 7.05 -7.63
N VAL A 35 -6.71 7.20 -8.24
CA VAL A 35 -6.91 7.36 -9.69
C VAL A 35 -7.68 8.66 -9.94
N HIS A 36 -7.19 9.52 -10.84
CA HIS A 36 -7.85 10.78 -11.20
C HIS A 36 -9.06 10.57 -12.13
N VAL A 37 -10.15 11.31 -11.85
CA VAL A 37 -11.32 11.45 -12.71
C VAL A 37 -11.14 12.69 -13.61
N ALA A 38 -11.39 12.53 -14.91
CA ALA A 38 -11.32 13.62 -15.87
C ALA A 38 -12.48 14.62 -15.73
N HIS A 39 -12.21 15.90 -16.03
CA HIS A 39 -13.10 17.07 -15.90
C HIS A 39 -14.27 17.10 -16.92
N LYS A 40 -15.06 16.04 -17.09
CA LYS A 40 -16.27 16.10 -17.95
C LYS A 40 -17.59 15.75 -17.28
N HIS A 41 -17.63 15.65 -15.95
CA HIS A 41 -18.86 15.37 -15.20
C HIS A 41 -19.10 16.28 -13.98
N THR A 42 -18.59 17.51 -13.98
CA THR A 42 -18.96 18.52 -12.98
C THR A 42 -20.34 19.10 -13.33
N PRO A 43 -21.37 19.01 -12.45
CA PRO A 43 -22.64 19.70 -12.70
C PRO A 43 -22.41 21.22 -12.68
N LEU A 44 -22.84 21.90 -13.75
CA LEU A 44 -22.88 23.36 -13.79
C LEU A 44 -23.98 23.86 -12.86
N LEU A 45 -23.65 24.79 -11.96
CA LEU A 45 -24.59 25.48 -11.09
C LEU A 45 -25.54 26.36 -11.92
N PRO A 46 -26.87 26.28 -11.77
CA PRO A 46 -27.78 27.31 -12.26
C PRO A 46 -27.80 28.50 -11.31
N GLY A 47 -27.70 29.70 -11.89
CA GLY A 47 -27.85 30.97 -11.19
C GLY A 47 -29.26 31.21 -10.66
N ARG A 48 -29.32 32.13 -9.69
CA ARG A 48 -30.49 32.69 -8.96
C ARG A 48 -31.84 32.65 -9.70
N GLY A 49 -32.87 32.19 -8.98
CA GLY A 49 -34.23 32.73 -9.08
C GLY A 49 -35.37 31.74 -8.80
N GLY A 50 -36.12 31.94 -7.72
CA GLY A 50 -37.52 31.51 -7.59
C GLY A 50 -37.80 30.21 -6.83
N LEU A 51 -38.64 30.32 -5.79
CA LEU A 51 -39.27 29.20 -5.07
C LEU A 51 -40.18 28.36 -5.98
N VAL A 52 -40.30 27.05 -5.73
CA VAL A 52 -41.53 26.32 -5.30
C VAL A 52 -41.26 24.80 -5.21
N ALA A 53 -41.90 24.22 -4.19
CA ALA A 53 -42.03 22.86 -3.67
C ALA A 53 -41.80 21.59 -4.54
N THR A 54 -41.21 20.58 -3.86
CA THR A 54 -41.47 19.12 -3.85
C THR A 54 -41.68 18.34 -5.16
N GLY A 55 -40.86 17.28 -5.35
CA GLY A 55 -41.29 16.05 -6.03
C GLY A 55 -40.27 15.46 -7.02
N ALA A 56 -39.90 14.19 -6.78
CA ALA A 56 -39.36 13.22 -7.75
C ALA A 56 -37.95 13.44 -8.33
N TYR A 57 -36.94 12.86 -7.67
CA TYR A 57 -35.70 12.42 -8.32
C TYR A 57 -35.96 11.04 -8.97
N GLY A 58 -36.26 11.05 -10.26
CA GLY A 58 -36.38 9.86 -11.07
C GLY A 58 -36.17 10.22 -12.55
N SER A 59 -35.30 9.48 -13.23
CA SER A 59 -35.07 9.47 -14.68
C SER A 59 -34.41 10.71 -15.33
N PHE A 60 -33.07 10.68 -15.45
CA PHE A 60 -32.34 11.48 -16.45
C PHE A 60 -31.26 10.69 -17.22
N LEU A 61 -31.28 9.35 -17.19
CA LEU A 61 -30.28 8.53 -17.91
C LEU A 61 -30.86 7.52 -18.89
N ARG A 62 -32.03 7.79 -19.49
CA ARG A 62 -32.62 6.85 -20.47
C ARG A 62 -32.75 7.32 -21.91
N ASP A 63 -32.66 8.62 -22.21
CA ASP A 63 -33.15 9.08 -23.52
C ASP A 63 -32.12 9.64 -24.52
N HIS A 64 -30.81 9.63 -24.27
CA HIS A 64 -29.83 10.25 -25.20
C HIS A 64 -28.67 9.34 -25.65
N ILE A 65 -28.98 8.13 -26.14
CA ILE A 65 -28.04 7.32 -26.92
C ILE A 65 -28.59 7.16 -28.35
N PRO A 66 -27.99 7.81 -29.37
CA PRO A 66 -28.34 7.55 -30.77
C PRO A 66 -27.80 6.19 -31.25
N VAL A 67 -28.63 5.49 -32.01
CA VAL A 67 -28.35 4.17 -32.61
C VAL A 67 -28.08 4.33 -34.11
N HIS A 68 -27.07 3.59 -34.62
CA HIS A 68 -26.62 3.41 -36.02
C HIS A 68 -25.66 4.50 -36.56
N ILE A 69 -24.52 4.17 -37.20
CA ILE A 69 -24.36 3.47 -38.49
C ILE A 69 -23.05 2.64 -38.51
N GLY A 70 -23.08 1.47 -39.16
CA GLY A 70 -21.91 0.61 -39.41
C GLY A 70 -21.48 0.55 -40.88
N ARG A 71 -20.34 -0.15 -41.06
CA ARG A 71 -19.74 -0.79 -42.27
C ARG A 71 -18.70 -0.01 -43.12
N ALA A 72 -17.43 -0.45 -42.97
CA ALA A 72 -16.65 -1.29 -43.91
C ALA A 72 -15.29 -0.76 -44.46
N PHE A 73 -14.27 -1.65 -44.42
CA PHE A 73 -12.99 -1.73 -45.20
C PHE A 73 -11.90 -0.67 -44.90
N ARG A 74 -10.57 -0.92 -44.79
CA ARG A 74 -9.60 -2.03 -45.00
C ARG A 74 -8.33 -1.75 -44.14
N PRO A 75 -7.39 -2.70 -43.96
CA PRO A 75 -6.30 -2.57 -42.99
C PRO A 75 -5.14 -1.69 -43.51
N CYS A 76 -4.84 -0.59 -42.83
CA CYS A 76 -3.56 0.10 -42.99
C CYS A 76 -2.48 -0.57 -42.15
N ARG A 77 -1.48 -1.16 -42.81
CA ARG A 77 -0.16 -1.43 -42.23
C ARG A 77 0.36 -0.13 -41.59
N ARG A 78 0.79 -0.20 -40.33
CA ARG A 78 1.62 0.84 -39.70
C ARG A 78 2.94 0.25 -39.20
N PRO A 79 4.00 1.07 -39.16
CA PRO A 79 5.38 0.62 -39.31
C PRO A 79 5.93 0.03 -38.02
N ARG A 80 6.92 -0.86 -38.15
CA ARG A 80 7.89 -1.13 -37.09
C ARG A 80 8.48 0.21 -36.64
N ARG A 81 8.24 0.59 -35.39
CA ARG A 81 9.07 1.55 -34.67
C ARG A 81 9.87 0.76 -33.65
N ASP A 82 11.15 0.62 -33.96
CA ASP A 82 12.16 0.18 -33.01
C ASP A 82 12.38 1.28 -31.94
N ALA A 83 12.58 0.80 -30.72
CA ALA A 83 13.42 1.34 -29.64
C ALA A 83 13.26 2.81 -29.20
N SER A 84 12.60 2.99 -28.05
CA SER A 84 13.12 3.67 -26.84
C SER A 84 11.93 3.98 -25.92
N ALA A 85 11.42 2.97 -25.21
CA ALA A 85 10.34 3.15 -24.25
C ALA A 85 10.93 3.70 -22.95
N ALA A 86 10.75 5.00 -22.72
CA ALA A 86 11.18 5.69 -21.53
C ALA A 86 10.57 5.04 -20.27
N HIS A 87 11.44 4.64 -19.35
CA HIS A 87 11.15 3.96 -18.07
C HIS A 87 10.31 4.82 -17.13
N HIS A 88 9.00 4.73 -17.30
CA HIS A 88 7.96 5.28 -16.44
C HIS A 88 6.91 4.19 -16.39
N ALA A 89 6.39 3.80 -15.23
CA ALA A 89 5.53 2.62 -15.17
C ALA A 89 4.10 2.89 -14.72
N ASP A 90 3.82 4.02 -14.06
CA ASP A 90 2.48 4.26 -13.50
C ASP A 90 1.77 5.42 -14.23
N ALA A 91 2.33 6.63 -14.23
CA ALA A 91 1.75 7.76 -14.97
C ALA A 91 1.72 7.55 -16.50
N SER A 92 2.80 7.00 -17.06
CA SER A 92 2.90 6.65 -18.49
C SER A 92 2.03 5.46 -18.89
N PHE A 93 1.80 4.50 -17.97
CA PHE A 93 0.87 3.39 -18.19
C PHE A 93 -0.56 3.91 -18.37
N LEU A 94 -0.90 5.00 -17.68
CA LEU A 94 -2.15 5.75 -17.88
C LEU A 94 -2.11 6.70 -19.09
N GLY A 95 -1.01 6.75 -19.84
CA GLY A 95 -0.85 7.63 -20.99
C GLY A 95 -0.68 9.12 -20.63
N LEU A 96 -0.37 9.45 -19.37
CA LEU A 96 -0.10 10.83 -18.98
C LEU A 96 1.23 11.29 -19.59
N SER A 97 1.18 12.45 -20.26
CA SER A 97 2.33 13.06 -20.92
C SER A 97 2.43 14.53 -20.58
N ALA A 98 3.66 15.04 -20.43
CA ALA A 98 3.91 16.47 -20.28
C ALA A 98 3.64 17.26 -21.56
N SER A 99 3.56 16.61 -22.73
CA SER A 99 3.38 17.27 -24.02
C SER A 99 1.93 17.29 -24.52
N SER A 100 1.06 16.43 -23.99
CA SER A 100 -0.33 16.32 -24.43
C SER A 100 -1.22 15.63 -23.40
N GLY A 101 -2.54 15.77 -23.53
CA GLY A 101 -3.51 15.12 -22.65
C GLY A 101 -3.84 15.95 -21.41
N LEU A 102 -4.06 15.28 -20.28
CA LEU A 102 -4.62 15.90 -19.07
C LEU A 102 -3.67 16.91 -18.41
N LEU A 103 -2.36 16.61 -18.35
CA LEU A 103 -1.40 17.48 -17.64
C LEU A 103 -1.26 18.87 -18.29
N PRO A 104 -1.10 19.03 -19.61
CA PRO A 104 -1.13 20.37 -20.22
C PRO A 104 -2.50 21.03 -20.13
N ALA A 105 -3.59 20.26 -20.29
CA ALA A 105 -4.95 20.79 -20.21
C ALA A 105 -5.30 21.36 -18.83
N SER A 106 -4.67 20.85 -17.77
CA SER A 106 -4.81 21.34 -16.40
C SER A 106 -3.73 22.36 -16.00
N ASN A 107 -2.95 22.88 -16.96
CA ASN A 107 -1.80 23.76 -16.68
C ASN A 107 -0.84 23.19 -15.61
N GLY A 108 -0.62 21.87 -15.66
CA GLY A 108 0.20 21.13 -14.69
C GLY A 108 -0.39 21.01 -13.28
N ALA A 109 -1.62 21.47 -13.04
CA ALA A 109 -2.26 21.52 -11.72
C ALA A 109 -1.48 22.38 -10.70
N THR A 110 -0.82 23.44 -11.16
CA THR A 110 0.07 24.30 -10.33
C THR A 110 -0.65 25.15 -9.28
N ASP A 111 -1.97 25.30 -9.43
CA ASP A 111 -2.90 26.05 -8.58
C ASP A 111 -3.76 25.15 -7.66
N VAL A 112 -3.43 23.86 -7.60
CA VAL A 112 -4.15 22.84 -6.82
C VAL A 112 -3.37 22.47 -5.56
N VAL A 113 -4.07 22.33 -4.43
CA VAL A 113 -3.52 21.74 -3.19
C VAL A 113 -4.23 20.42 -2.88
N ILE A 114 -3.46 19.34 -2.77
CA ILE A 114 -3.95 18.03 -2.35
C ILE A 114 -3.70 17.88 -0.84
N GLY A 115 -4.77 17.75 -0.07
CA GLY A 115 -4.73 17.34 1.33
C GLY A 115 -4.55 15.83 1.43
N VAL A 116 -3.51 15.37 2.11
CA VAL A 116 -3.21 13.95 2.31
C VAL A 116 -3.43 13.60 3.78
N MET A 117 -4.45 12.79 4.07
CA MET A 117 -4.77 12.32 5.41
C MET A 117 -4.21 10.92 5.63
N ASP A 118 -3.15 10.81 6.42
CA ASP A 118 -2.34 9.59 6.47
C ASP A 118 -1.44 9.52 7.73
N THR A 119 -0.32 8.78 7.69
CA THR A 119 0.70 8.66 8.75
C THR A 119 1.68 9.84 8.80
N GLY A 120 1.44 10.90 8.02
CA GLY A 120 2.27 12.10 7.94
C GLY A 120 3.11 12.16 6.66
N VAL A 121 4.17 12.97 6.68
CA VAL A 121 5.12 13.09 5.55
C VAL A 121 6.57 13.10 6.02
N TYR A 122 7.46 12.46 5.27
CA TYR A 122 8.90 12.50 5.49
C TYR A 122 9.60 13.35 4.40
N PRO A 123 9.83 14.66 4.62
CA PRO A 123 10.42 15.54 3.61
C PRO A 123 11.95 15.60 3.64
N ILE A 124 12.60 15.04 4.66
CA ILE A 124 14.03 15.21 4.92
C ILE A 124 14.85 14.54 3.81
N ASP A 125 15.62 15.34 3.08
CA ASP A 125 16.44 14.92 1.94
C ASP A 125 15.64 14.20 0.83
N ARG A 126 14.34 14.52 0.69
CA ARG A 126 13.47 13.87 -0.30
C ARG A 126 13.16 14.81 -1.46
N VAL A 127 13.69 14.45 -2.63
CA VAL A 127 13.51 15.23 -3.87
C VAL A 127 12.03 15.33 -4.25
N SER A 128 11.22 14.30 -3.98
CA SER A 128 9.77 14.28 -4.21
C SER A 128 9.00 15.42 -3.51
N PHE A 129 9.55 15.97 -2.42
CA PHE A 129 8.93 17.04 -1.62
C PHE A 129 9.80 18.31 -1.56
N ALA A 130 10.93 18.32 -2.26
CA ALA A 130 11.81 19.47 -2.32
C ALA A 130 11.16 20.63 -3.11
N ALA A 131 11.65 21.85 -2.87
CA ALA A 131 11.24 23.00 -3.64
C ALA A 131 11.52 22.76 -5.12
N ASP A 132 10.49 22.85 -5.95
CA ASP A 132 10.58 22.70 -7.40
C ASP A 132 10.58 24.09 -8.05
N PRO A 133 11.66 24.51 -8.74
CA PRO A 133 11.74 25.81 -9.38
C PRO A 133 10.69 26.05 -10.47
N SER A 134 10.08 24.99 -11.00
CA SER A 134 8.98 25.10 -11.96
C SER A 134 7.64 25.49 -11.32
N LEU A 135 7.54 25.41 -9.98
CA LEU A 135 6.35 25.80 -9.25
C LEU A 135 6.44 27.25 -8.79
N PRO A 136 5.30 27.99 -8.81
CA PRO A 136 5.25 29.30 -8.17
C PRO A 136 5.73 29.25 -6.70
N PRO A 137 6.49 30.24 -6.22
CA PRO A 137 7.10 30.20 -4.90
C PRO A 137 6.07 30.23 -3.76
N LEU A 138 4.92 30.86 -3.99
CA LEU A 138 3.83 30.95 -3.03
C LEU A 138 2.75 29.88 -3.29
N PRO A 139 2.08 29.40 -2.23
CA PRO A 139 0.91 28.53 -2.39
C PRO A 139 -0.22 29.28 -3.13
N PRO A 140 -1.20 28.55 -3.70
CA PRO A 140 -2.38 29.16 -4.31
C PRO A 140 -3.07 30.13 -3.35
N GLY A 141 -3.48 31.30 -3.84
CA GLY A 141 -3.99 32.40 -3.00
C GLY A 141 -5.28 32.11 -2.22
N LYS A 142 -5.94 30.98 -2.47
CA LYS A 142 -7.08 30.45 -1.70
C LYS A 142 -6.66 29.61 -0.49
N PHE A 143 -5.46 29.01 -0.52
CA PHE A 143 -4.96 28.17 0.54
C PHE A 143 -4.58 29.03 1.76
N ARG A 144 -4.97 28.58 2.94
CA ARG A 144 -4.78 29.26 4.24
C ARG A 144 -4.00 28.41 5.24
N GLY A 145 -3.71 27.16 4.88
CA GLY A 145 -2.97 26.25 5.75
C GLY A 145 -1.51 26.63 5.94
N SER A 146 -0.92 25.98 6.93
CA SER A 146 0.45 26.21 7.37
C SER A 146 1.10 24.91 7.83
N CYS A 147 2.41 24.98 8.05
CA CYS A 147 3.16 23.90 8.65
C CYS A 147 3.41 24.17 10.12
N VAL A 148 3.10 23.18 10.95
CA VAL A 148 3.27 23.25 12.39
C VAL A 148 4.65 22.69 12.76
N SER A 149 5.47 23.52 13.39
CA SER A 149 6.75 23.08 13.95
C SER A 149 6.54 22.24 15.21
N ALA A 150 7.37 21.21 15.35
CA ALA A 150 7.43 20.33 16.51
C ALA A 150 8.89 19.90 16.74
N PRO A 151 9.24 19.29 17.89
CA PRO A 151 10.63 18.91 18.19
C PRO A 151 11.32 18.05 17.12
N SER A 152 10.56 17.19 16.42
CA SER A 152 11.03 16.33 15.33
C SER A 152 10.71 16.86 13.92
N PHE A 153 10.05 18.02 13.79
CA PHE A 153 9.65 18.58 12.51
C PHE A 153 9.87 20.10 12.47
N ASN A 154 10.86 20.55 11.70
CA ASN A 154 11.15 21.97 11.52
C ASN A 154 10.38 22.50 10.32
N ALA A 155 9.23 23.15 10.56
CA ALA A 155 8.36 23.63 9.50
C ALA A 155 9.06 24.62 8.55
N SER A 156 9.87 25.54 9.08
CA SER A 156 10.57 26.54 8.27
C SER A 156 11.65 25.93 7.37
N ALA A 157 12.18 24.76 7.73
CA ALA A 157 13.19 24.06 6.93
C ALA A 157 12.57 23.09 5.92
N TYR A 158 11.42 22.50 6.25
CA TYR A 158 10.84 21.40 5.48
C TYR A 158 9.70 21.82 4.56
N CYS A 159 8.91 22.82 4.96
CA CYS A 159 7.86 23.34 4.12
C CYS A 159 8.41 24.37 3.15
N ASN A 160 7.90 24.29 1.93
CA ASN A 160 8.41 25.01 0.78
C ASN A 160 7.29 25.15 -0.27
N GLY A 161 7.62 25.54 -1.50
CA GLY A 161 6.63 25.62 -2.57
C GLY A 161 5.87 24.30 -2.78
N LYS A 162 6.51 23.14 -2.63
CA LYS A 162 5.91 21.84 -2.85
C LYS A 162 5.05 21.36 -1.68
N LEU A 163 5.65 21.27 -0.48
CA LEU A 163 4.98 20.92 0.76
C LEU A 163 4.54 22.21 1.47
N VAL A 164 3.27 22.58 1.32
CA VAL A 164 2.73 23.88 1.75
C VAL A 164 2.02 23.81 3.11
N GLY A 165 1.64 22.62 3.56
CA GLY A 165 0.99 22.39 4.85
C GLY A 165 1.44 21.07 5.48
N ALA A 166 1.57 21.04 6.80
CA ALA A 166 1.96 19.84 7.55
C ALA A 166 1.46 19.96 9.00
N LYS A 167 0.49 19.13 9.37
CA LYS A 167 -0.18 19.12 10.68
C LYS A 167 -0.34 17.69 11.20
N ALA A 168 -0.50 17.53 12.51
CA ALA A 168 -0.71 16.23 13.15
C ALA A 168 -1.81 16.33 14.21
N PHE A 169 -2.64 15.29 14.28
CA PHE A 169 -3.79 15.16 15.17
C PHE A 169 -3.62 13.86 15.95
N TYR A 170 -3.57 13.95 17.26
CA TYR A 170 -3.25 12.83 18.16
C TYR A 170 -3.99 12.91 19.50
N GLU A 171 -4.89 13.88 19.66
CA GLU A 171 -5.59 14.04 20.94
C GLU A 171 -6.50 12.83 21.18
N GLY A 172 -7.22 12.38 20.15
CA GLY A 172 -7.99 11.14 20.22
C GLY A 172 -7.11 9.93 20.50
N TYR A 173 -5.97 9.84 19.79
CA TYR A 173 -5.02 8.75 19.94
C TYR A 173 -4.43 8.63 21.36
N GLU A 174 -4.05 9.74 21.98
CA GLU A 174 -3.51 9.71 23.34
C GLU A 174 -4.57 9.44 24.40
N LEU A 175 -5.80 9.88 24.17
CA LEU A 175 -6.93 9.54 25.03
C LEU A 175 -7.21 8.04 25.02
N GLU A 176 -7.25 7.42 23.84
CA GLU A 176 -7.45 5.97 23.69
C GLU A 176 -6.31 5.16 24.33
N LEU A 177 -5.06 5.63 24.17
CA LEU A 177 -3.91 5.01 24.83
C LEU A 177 -3.89 5.19 26.35
N GLY A 178 -4.66 6.13 26.89
CA GLY A 178 -4.61 6.55 28.30
C GLY A 178 -3.26 7.17 28.71
N ARG A 179 -2.42 7.55 27.74
CA ARG A 179 -1.09 8.12 27.97
C ARG A 179 -0.58 8.92 26.76
N PRO A 180 0.36 9.85 26.95
CA PRO A 180 1.01 10.55 25.85
C PRO A 180 1.78 9.61 24.91
N ILE A 181 1.93 10.02 23.66
CA ILE A 181 2.74 9.30 22.67
C ILE A 181 4.17 9.13 23.18
N ASN A 182 4.70 7.90 23.08
CA ASN A 182 6.11 7.64 23.32
C ASN A 182 6.96 8.16 22.15
N GLU A 183 7.55 9.35 22.29
CA GLU A 183 8.37 10.00 21.25
C GLU A 183 9.65 9.25 20.85
N THR A 184 9.99 8.16 21.56
CA THR A 184 11.07 7.25 21.14
C THR A 184 10.62 6.23 20.08
N GLU A 185 9.32 6.02 19.93
CA GLU A 185 8.71 5.08 18.98
C GLU A 185 8.03 5.80 17.82
N GLU A 186 7.26 6.86 18.11
CA GLU A 186 6.59 7.69 17.11
C GLU A 186 6.65 9.15 17.49
N SER A 187 6.90 10.02 16.51
CA SER A 187 7.07 11.44 16.82
C SER A 187 5.74 12.18 16.83
N ARG A 188 5.49 12.96 17.89
CA ARG A 188 4.31 13.84 18.04
C ARG A 188 4.43 15.07 17.13
N SER A 189 4.48 14.82 15.83
CA SER A 189 4.66 15.82 14.79
C SER A 189 4.10 15.32 13.45
N PRO A 190 4.02 16.19 12.43
CA PRO A 190 3.64 15.79 11.07
C PRO A 190 4.63 14.81 10.40
N LEU A 191 5.81 14.56 11.00
CA LEU A 191 6.81 13.65 10.48
C LEU A 191 6.26 12.22 10.41
N ASP A 192 6.38 11.61 9.24
CA ASP A 192 6.04 10.21 9.02
C ASP A 192 7.12 9.28 9.60
N THR A 193 6.70 8.39 10.49
CA THR A 193 7.53 7.34 11.10
C THR A 193 7.13 5.94 10.63
N ASN A 194 6.12 5.83 9.77
CA ASN A 194 5.63 4.57 9.22
C ASN A 194 6.06 4.38 7.75
N GLY A 195 5.97 5.44 6.95
CA GLY A 195 6.31 5.48 5.53
C GLY A 195 5.09 5.46 4.60
N HIS A 196 3.90 5.15 5.10
CA HIS A 196 2.70 5.04 4.29
C HIS A 196 2.26 6.42 3.72
N GLY A 197 2.16 7.45 4.55
CA GLY A 197 1.78 8.80 4.12
C GLY A 197 2.78 9.46 3.18
N THR A 198 4.08 9.23 3.39
CA THR A 198 5.12 9.68 2.45
C THR A 198 4.94 9.01 1.08
N HIS A 199 4.62 7.72 1.07
CA HIS A 199 4.40 6.96 -0.14
C HIS A 199 3.13 7.43 -0.91
N THR A 200 2.01 7.64 -0.21
CA THR A 200 0.77 8.11 -0.84
C THR A 200 0.88 9.56 -1.33
N ALA A 201 1.52 10.44 -0.55
CA ALA A 201 1.73 11.84 -0.93
C ALA A 201 2.62 11.99 -2.18
N SER A 202 3.72 11.23 -2.25
CA SER A 202 4.60 11.23 -3.42
C SER A 202 3.94 10.60 -4.66
N THR A 203 3.04 9.61 -4.47
CA THR A 203 2.24 9.05 -5.57
C THR A 203 1.22 10.07 -6.11
N ALA A 204 0.56 10.81 -5.23
CA ALA A 204 -0.43 11.82 -5.61
C ALA A 204 0.21 12.97 -6.39
N ALA A 205 1.25 13.57 -5.81
CA ALA A 205 1.82 14.79 -6.32
C ALA A 205 3.33 14.89 -6.08
N GLY A 206 4.09 13.81 -5.95
CA GLY A 206 5.55 13.90 -5.82
C GLY A 206 6.19 14.61 -7.02
N SER A 207 7.16 15.50 -6.74
CA SER A 207 8.01 16.07 -7.78
C SER A 207 8.80 14.97 -8.49
N ALA A 208 9.23 15.25 -9.72
CA ALA A 208 9.98 14.29 -10.52
C ALA A 208 11.36 13.97 -9.89
N VAL A 209 11.63 12.69 -9.68
CA VAL A 209 12.93 12.17 -9.22
C VAL A 209 13.52 11.29 -10.31
N ALA A 210 14.68 11.68 -10.83
CA ALA A 210 15.43 10.88 -11.80
C ALA A 210 16.13 9.70 -11.11
N ASP A 211 16.31 8.60 -11.85
CA ASP A 211 17.07 7.42 -11.42
C ASP A 211 16.59 6.78 -10.09
N ALA A 212 15.32 6.99 -9.73
CA ALA A 212 14.70 6.35 -8.58
C ALA A 212 14.65 4.83 -8.75
N ALA A 213 15.04 4.09 -7.71
CA ALA A 213 15.04 2.63 -7.71
C ALA A 213 14.97 2.05 -6.28
N LEU A 214 14.29 0.92 -6.11
CA LEU A 214 14.37 0.10 -4.90
C LEU A 214 15.51 -0.90 -5.07
N TYR A 215 16.70 -0.61 -4.55
CA TYR A 215 17.87 -1.52 -4.69
C TYR A 215 18.11 -2.02 -6.13
N GLY A 216 17.90 -1.16 -7.13
CA GLY A 216 18.01 -1.49 -8.55
C GLY A 216 16.71 -1.98 -9.21
N TYR A 217 15.69 -2.35 -8.43
CA TYR A 217 14.35 -2.62 -8.95
C TYR A 217 13.62 -1.32 -9.32
N ALA A 218 12.72 -1.42 -10.30
CA ALA A 218 11.91 -0.32 -10.81
C ALA A 218 12.71 0.92 -11.24
N LYS A 219 13.98 0.77 -11.62
CA LYS A 219 14.83 1.90 -12.00
C LYS A 219 14.17 2.74 -13.09
N GLY A 220 14.00 4.03 -12.81
CA GLY A 220 13.40 4.97 -13.75
C GLY A 220 13.13 6.32 -13.11
N LYS A 221 12.23 7.08 -13.71
CA LYS A 221 11.80 8.37 -13.17
C LYS A 221 10.56 8.16 -12.30
N ALA A 222 10.67 8.42 -11.00
CA ALA A 222 9.52 8.49 -10.11
C ALA A 222 8.87 9.87 -10.23
N VAL A 223 7.54 9.92 -10.34
CA VAL A 223 6.79 11.17 -10.47
C VAL A 223 5.35 10.93 -10.03
N GLY A 224 4.77 11.88 -9.30
CA GLY A 224 3.35 11.81 -8.92
C GLY A 224 2.41 11.96 -10.11
N MET A 225 1.13 11.65 -9.90
CA MET A 225 0.11 11.81 -10.93
C MET A 225 -0.14 13.28 -11.31
N ALA A 226 -0.07 14.17 -10.32
CA ALA A 226 -0.17 15.62 -10.50
C ALA A 226 1.11 16.30 -9.97
N PRO A 227 2.24 16.23 -10.69
CA PRO A 227 3.53 16.71 -10.18
C PRO A 227 3.58 18.22 -9.95
N GLY A 228 2.68 19.01 -10.55
CA GLY A 228 2.57 20.44 -10.27
C GLY A 228 1.71 20.82 -9.06
N ALA A 229 0.89 19.89 -8.56
CA ALA A 229 0.04 20.16 -7.39
C ALA A 229 0.87 20.30 -6.10
N ARG A 230 0.37 21.09 -5.15
CA ARG A 230 0.98 21.23 -3.82
C ARG A 230 0.44 20.17 -2.86
N ILE A 231 1.20 19.88 -1.82
CA ILE A 231 0.84 18.87 -0.82
C ILE A 231 0.61 19.57 0.53
N ALA A 232 -0.50 19.23 1.18
CA ALA A 232 -0.76 19.52 2.58
C ALA A 232 -0.96 18.20 3.34
N SER A 233 -0.05 17.88 4.25
CA SER A 233 -0.08 16.61 5.01
C SER A 233 -0.83 16.78 6.33
N TYR A 234 -1.81 15.91 6.57
CA TYR A 234 -2.59 15.84 7.81
C TYR A 234 -2.37 14.45 8.43
N LYS A 235 -1.49 14.36 9.42
CA LYS A 235 -1.19 13.10 10.10
C LYS A 235 -2.30 12.77 11.09
N VAL A 236 -3.04 11.70 10.82
CA VAL A 236 -4.15 11.19 11.66
C VAL A 236 -3.95 9.74 12.08
N CYS A 237 -2.95 9.08 11.51
CA CYS A 237 -2.63 7.68 11.78
C CYS A 237 -1.31 7.54 12.53
N TRP A 238 -1.34 6.61 13.48
CA TRP A 238 -0.27 6.31 14.42
C TRP A 238 -0.06 4.79 14.50
N LYS A 239 0.81 4.31 15.39
CA LYS A 239 1.23 2.91 15.49
C LYS A 239 0.05 1.98 15.69
N TYR A 240 -0.89 2.34 16.56
CA TYR A 240 -2.03 1.49 16.91
C TYR A 240 -3.32 1.82 16.15
N GLY A 241 -3.29 2.74 15.19
CA GLY A 241 -4.45 3.05 14.34
C GLY A 241 -4.64 4.54 14.09
N CYS A 242 -5.80 4.87 13.55
CA CYS A 242 -6.22 6.23 13.23
C CYS A 242 -7.53 6.50 13.97
N MET A 243 -7.52 7.45 14.91
CA MET A 243 -8.71 7.70 15.72
C MET A 243 -9.74 8.51 14.95
N THR A 244 -11.01 8.14 15.10
CA THR A 244 -12.13 8.78 14.38
C THR A 244 -12.25 10.28 14.68
N SER A 245 -11.97 10.70 15.92
CA SER A 245 -11.94 12.12 16.30
C SER A 245 -10.79 12.88 15.62
N ASP A 246 -9.60 12.26 15.52
CA ASP A 246 -8.43 12.87 14.87
C ASP A 246 -8.65 12.98 13.34
N ILE A 247 -9.34 12.00 12.74
CA ILE A 247 -9.77 12.04 11.33
C ILE A 247 -10.73 13.21 11.09
N LEU A 248 -11.78 13.36 11.92
CA LEU A 248 -12.74 14.46 11.78
C LEU A 248 -12.08 15.84 11.97
N ALA A 249 -11.21 15.97 12.97
CA ALA A 249 -10.45 17.20 13.19
C ALA A 249 -9.58 17.56 11.97
N ALA A 250 -8.96 16.57 11.34
CA ALA A 250 -8.21 16.79 10.11
C ALA A 250 -9.09 17.19 8.92
N PHE A 251 -10.31 16.65 8.79
CA PHE A 251 -11.27 17.10 7.78
C PHE A 251 -11.64 18.57 7.98
N ASP A 252 -12.00 18.96 9.19
CA ASP A 252 -12.34 20.35 9.50
C ASP A 252 -11.16 21.28 9.17
N GLU A 253 -9.94 20.90 9.56
CA GLU A 253 -8.74 21.68 9.28
C GLU A 253 -8.41 21.75 7.79
N ALA A 254 -8.47 20.63 7.06
CA ALA A 254 -8.20 20.61 5.62
C ALA A 254 -9.20 21.45 4.84
N ILE A 255 -10.47 21.41 5.25
CA ILE A 255 -11.53 22.24 4.69
C ILE A 255 -11.27 23.73 4.98
N ALA A 256 -10.90 24.07 6.22
CA ALA A 256 -10.62 25.45 6.61
C ALA A 256 -9.36 26.01 5.92
N ASP A 257 -8.37 25.16 5.71
CA ASP A 257 -7.15 25.47 4.96
C ASP A 257 -7.42 25.70 3.47
N GLY A 258 -8.56 25.25 2.94
CA GLY A 258 -8.96 25.44 1.55
C GLY A 258 -8.22 24.52 0.58
N VAL A 259 -8.04 23.24 0.94
CA VAL A 259 -7.55 22.22 -0.01
C VAL A 259 -8.56 21.99 -1.13
N ASP A 260 -8.11 21.52 -2.29
CA ASP A 260 -8.95 21.29 -3.47
C ASP A 260 -9.46 19.85 -3.56
N VAL A 261 -8.61 18.92 -3.14
CA VAL A 261 -8.89 17.48 -3.14
C VAL A 261 -8.30 16.90 -1.88
N ILE A 262 -9.02 15.96 -1.26
CA ILE A 262 -8.52 15.16 -0.15
C ILE A 262 -8.25 13.75 -0.65
N SER A 263 -7.04 13.25 -0.38
CA SER A 263 -6.68 11.85 -0.51
C SER A 263 -6.64 11.21 0.87
N ALA A 264 -7.54 10.26 1.11
CA ALA A 264 -7.63 9.53 2.36
C ALA A 264 -7.45 8.03 2.09
N SER A 265 -6.23 7.53 2.25
CA SER A 265 -5.92 6.10 2.14
C SER A 265 -6.22 5.39 3.47
N LEU A 266 -7.43 5.60 3.98
CA LEU A 266 -7.93 5.20 5.29
C LEU A 266 -9.22 4.38 5.13
N GLY A 267 -9.58 3.57 6.11
CA GLY A 267 -10.84 2.85 6.14
C GLY A 267 -11.03 2.10 7.44
N SER A 268 -12.30 1.79 7.78
CA SER A 268 -12.61 0.97 8.95
C SER A 268 -12.17 -0.49 8.77
N THR A 269 -11.91 -1.16 9.88
CA THR A 269 -11.78 -2.62 9.93
C THR A 269 -13.18 -3.25 10.06
N GLY A 270 -13.35 -4.52 9.67
CA GLY A 270 -14.67 -5.14 9.67
C GLY A 270 -15.62 -4.49 8.66
N SER A 271 -16.93 -4.64 8.79
CA SER A 271 -17.91 -4.17 7.77
C SER A 271 -17.95 -2.64 7.59
N ALA A 272 -18.48 -2.16 6.45
CA ALA A 272 -18.72 -0.72 6.28
C ALA A 272 -19.70 -0.22 7.34
N GLU A 273 -19.38 0.90 7.99
CA GLU A 273 -20.26 1.45 9.02
C GLU A 273 -21.38 2.28 8.39
N PRO A 274 -22.55 2.41 9.06
CA PRO A 274 -23.56 3.40 8.66
C PRO A 274 -22.94 4.78 8.43
N PHE A 275 -23.43 5.51 7.42
CA PHE A 275 -22.77 6.75 6.95
C PHE A 275 -22.64 7.85 8.02
N ASP A 276 -23.52 7.84 9.02
CA ASP A 276 -23.54 8.76 10.15
C ASP A 276 -22.58 8.35 11.29
N MET A 277 -22.11 7.11 11.28
CA MET A 277 -21.13 6.57 12.23
C MET A 277 -19.71 6.50 11.63
N ASP A 278 -19.60 6.42 10.30
CA ASP A 278 -18.32 6.44 9.60
C ASP A 278 -17.71 7.86 9.57
N SER A 279 -16.62 8.05 10.32
CA SER A 279 -15.92 9.34 10.40
C SER A 279 -15.40 9.86 9.05
N ILE A 280 -15.01 8.97 8.12
CA ILE A 280 -14.58 9.35 6.78
C ILE A 280 -15.79 9.79 5.96
N ALA A 281 -16.92 9.08 6.06
CA ALA A 281 -18.15 9.47 5.37
C ALA A 281 -18.66 10.84 5.85
N VAL A 282 -18.72 11.05 7.17
CA VAL A 282 -19.15 12.33 7.78
C VAL A 282 -18.23 13.48 7.37
N GLY A 283 -16.91 13.32 7.55
CA GLY A 283 -15.93 14.35 7.17
C GLY A 283 -15.96 14.66 5.67
N ALA A 284 -16.07 13.62 4.84
CA ALA A 284 -16.15 13.79 3.39
C ALA A 284 -17.44 14.47 2.93
N PHE A 285 -18.57 14.24 3.62
CA PHE A 285 -19.81 14.93 3.29
C PHE A 285 -19.65 16.45 3.47
N SER A 286 -19.03 16.88 4.57
CA SER A 286 -18.70 18.29 4.83
C SER A 286 -17.76 18.88 3.78
N ALA A 287 -16.74 18.12 3.36
CA ALA A 287 -15.79 18.53 2.31
C ALA A 287 -16.49 18.70 0.95
N VAL A 288 -17.27 17.71 0.53
CA VAL A 288 -17.98 17.71 -0.76
C VAL A 288 -19.01 18.83 -0.84
N ARG A 289 -19.69 19.16 0.26
CA ARG A 289 -20.61 20.31 0.33
C ARG A 289 -19.92 21.66 0.08
N LYS A 290 -18.60 21.74 0.26
CA LYS A 290 -17.78 22.93 -0.05
C LYS A 290 -17.03 22.79 -1.38
N GLY A 291 -17.35 21.78 -2.18
CA GLY A 291 -16.75 21.55 -3.50
C GLY A 291 -15.40 20.82 -3.46
N ILE A 292 -15.02 20.22 -2.33
CA ILE A 292 -13.77 19.47 -2.17
C ILE A 292 -14.04 17.98 -2.42
N LEU A 293 -13.44 17.42 -3.46
CA LEU A 293 -13.56 15.98 -3.76
C LEU A 293 -12.72 15.17 -2.77
N VAL A 294 -13.27 14.05 -2.30
CA VAL A 294 -12.55 13.11 -1.43
C VAL A 294 -12.36 11.78 -2.16
N SER A 295 -11.09 11.42 -2.39
CA SER A 295 -10.66 10.12 -2.91
C SER A 295 -10.31 9.22 -1.74
N ALA A 296 -10.97 8.07 -1.64
CA ALA A 296 -10.76 7.10 -0.58
C ALA A 296 -10.56 5.69 -1.14
N SER A 297 -9.73 4.88 -0.47
CA SER A 297 -9.45 3.51 -0.89
C SER A 297 -10.68 2.60 -0.72
N ALA A 298 -10.83 1.56 -1.52
CA ALA A 298 -11.89 0.58 -1.32
C ALA A 298 -11.63 -0.30 -0.08
N GLY A 299 -10.36 -0.49 0.28
CA GLY A 299 -9.88 -1.44 1.28
C GLY A 299 -9.15 -2.63 0.65
N ASN A 300 -8.51 -3.43 1.51
CA ASN A 300 -7.68 -4.58 1.13
C ASN A 300 -8.21 -5.92 1.64
N SER A 301 -9.51 -5.99 1.96
CA SER A 301 -10.17 -7.18 2.51
C SER A 301 -10.85 -8.05 1.44
N GLY A 302 -10.51 -7.88 0.16
CA GLY A 302 -10.97 -8.74 -0.92
C GLY A 302 -10.45 -10.17 -0.81
N PRO A 303 -10.88 -11.10 -1.68
CA PRO A 303 -11.70 -10.90 -2.88
C PRO A 303 -13.21 -11.07 -2.64
N GLY A 304 -13.63 -11.30 -1.39
CA GLY A 304 -15.02 -11.56 -1.04
C GLY A 304 -15.96 -10.40 -1.41
N GLU A 305 -17.23 -10.71 -1.62
CA GLU A 305 -18.27 -9.71 -1.86
C GLU A 305 -18.48 -8.82 -0.62
N SER A 306 -18.89 -7.57 -0.85
CA SER A 306 -19.21 -6.58 0.21
C SER A 306 -18.07 -6.34 1.20
N THR A 307 -16.83 -6.37 0.71
CA THR A 307 -15.61 -6.12 1.49
C THR A 307 -15.14 -4.67 1.41
N ALA A 308 -15.78 -3.83 0.59
CA ALA A 308 -15.52 -2.40 0.50
C ALA A 308 -16.00 -1.64 1.74
N ARG A 309 -15.24 -0.61 2.15
CA ARG A 309 -15.50 0.16 3.39
C ARG A 309 -15.97 1.57 3.13
N ASN A 310 -15.26 2.30 2.29
CA ASN A 310 -15.58 3.69 1.91
C ASN A 310 -16.72 3.77 0.88
N VAL A 311 -17.91 3.29 1.27
CA VAL A 311 -19.04 3.06 0.37
C VAL A 311 -20.03 4.24 0.31
N ALA A 312 -19.76 5.34 1.00
CA ALA A 312 -20.59 6.53 0.96
C ALA A 312 -20.72 7.09 -0.48
N PRO A 313 -21.91 7.50 -0.95
CA PRO A 313 -22.14 7.92 -2.33
C PRO A 313 -21.27 9.09 -2.78
N TRP A 314 -20.94 10.02 -1.88
CA TRP A 314 -20.14 11.22 -2.13
C TRP A 314 -18.63 10.98 -2.13
N LEU A 315 -18.17 9.76 -1.81
CA LEU A 315 -16.75 9.37 -1.90
C LEU A 315 -16.40 8.84 -3.29
N LEU A 316 -15.27 9.28 -3.84
CA LEU A 316 -14.61 8.59 -4.95
C LEU A 316 -13.87 7.38 -4.38
N MET A 317 -14.47 6.19 -4.50
CA MET A 317 -13.91 4.96 -3.99
C MET A 317 -12.99 4.28 -5.03
N VAL A 318 -11.76 3.97 -4.63
CA VAL A 318 -10.71 3.46 -5.54
C VAL A 318 -10.19 2.09 -5.09
N GLY A 319 -10.38 1.07 -5.92
CA GLY A 319 -9.76 -0.26 -5.80
C GLY A 319 -8.46 -0.38 -6.59
N ALA A 320 -7.75 -1.48 -6.36
CA ALA A 320 -6.39 -1.69 -6.87
C ALA A 320 -6.33 -2.67 -8.05
N SER A 321 -5.43 -2.38 -9.00
CA SER A 321 -5.15 -3.24 -10.14
C SER A 321 -3.65 -3.35 -10.42
N THR A 322 -3.26 -4.39 -11.16
CA THR A 322 -1.89 -4.58 -11.65
C THR A 322 -1.55 -3.58 -12.76
N VAL A 323 -0.26 -3.33 -12.91
CA VAL A 323 0.35 -2.65 -14.07
C VAL A 323 1.14 -3.67 -14.89
N ASN A 324 1.67 -3.28 -16.04
CA ASN A 324 2.46 -4.15 -16.94
C ASN A 324 3.92 -4.37 -16.46
N ARG A 325 4.20 -4.20 -15.16
CA ARG A 325 5.52 -4.31 -14.52
C ARG A 325 5.45 -5.30 -13.36
N ARG A 326 6.41 -6.22 -13.30
CA ARG A 326 6.56 -7.24 -12.24
C ARG A 326 8.01 -7.37 -11.77
N PHE A 327 8.19 -7.88 -10.55
CA PHE A 327 9.49 -8.09 -9.93
C PHE A 327 9.79 -9.58 -9.85
N ALA A 328 10.33 -10.13 -10.94
CA ALA A 328 10.30 -11.55 -11.21
C ALA A 328 11.44 -12.31 -10.52
N ALA A 329 11.09 -13.38 -9.82
CA ALA A 329 12.03 -14.30 -9.18
C ALA A 329 11.48 -15.73 -9.25
N ASP A 330 11.95 -16.51 -10.22
CA ASP A 330 11.35 -17.79 -10.59
C ASP A 330 11.96 -18.94 -9.77
N VAL A 331 11.13 -19.86 -9.29
CA VAL A 331 11.57 -21.09 -8.63
C VAL A 331 11.82 -22.16 -9.68
N VAL A 332 13.04 -22.71 -9.73
CA VAL A 332 13.40 -23.81 -10.63
C VAL A 332 13.65 -25.07 -9.82
N LEU A 333 12.82 -26.10 -10.00
CA LEU A 333 12.90 -27.36 -9.27
C LEU A 333 13.91 -28.34 -9.88
N GLY A 334 14.29 -29.36 -9.11
CA GLY A 334 15.18 -30.45 -9.53
C GLY A 334 14.71 -31.19 -10.78
N ASN A 335 13.41 -31.42 -10.92
CA ASN A 335 12.78 -32.05 -12.08
C ASN A 335 12.68 -31.17 -13.33
N GLY A 336 13.11 -29.90 -13.26
CA GLY A 336 13.08 -28.95 -14.38
C GLY A 336 11.84 -28.05 -14.42
N ASP A 337 10.82 -28.32 -13.59
CA ASP A 337 9.64 -27.46 -13.51
C ASP A 337 10.05 -26.06 -13.01
N THR A 338 9.51 -25.03 -13.66
CA THR A 338 9.75 -23.63 -13.31
C THR A 338 8.43 -22.97 -12.92
N PHE A 339 8.43 -22.29 -11.78
CA PHE A 339 7.28 -21.57 -11.24
C PHE A 339 7.60 -20.08 -11.11
N PRO A 340 6.86 -19.21 -11.80
CA PRO A 340 7.04 -17.78 -11.65
C PRO A 340 6.78 -17.32 -10.22
N GLY A 341 7.59 -16.38 -9.76
CA GLY A 341 7.46 -15.81 -8.43
C GLY A 341 7.79 -14.31 -8.40
N ALA A 342 7.57 -13.71 -7.23
CA ALA A 342 7.77 -12.29 -6.98
C ALA A 342 8.75 -12.04 -5.83
N SER A 343 9.71 -11.14 -6.02
CA SER A 343 10.70 -10.81 -4.98
C SER A 343 11.23 -9.38 -5.10
N PHE A 344 11.60 -8.80 -3.96
CA PHE A 344 12.38 -7.57 -3.86
C PHE A 344 13.76 -7.81 -3.21
N TYR A 345 14.24 -9.06 -3.22
CA TYR A 345 15.57 -9.38 -2.73
C TYR A 345 16.65 -8.78 -3.65
N ALA A 346 17.58 -8.01 -3.08
CA ALA A 346 18.62 -7.32 -3.85
C ALA A 346 20.05 -7.71 -3.45
N GLY A 347 20.20 -8.77 -2.63
CA GLY A 347 21.50 -9.30 -2.29
C GLY A 347 22.06 -10.27 -3.34
N PRO A 348 23.18 -10.94 -3.04
CA PRO A 348 23.78 -11.94 -3.93
C PRO A 348 22.78 -13.06 -4.24
N PRO A 349 22.55 -13.40 -5.52
CA PRO A 349 21.66 -14.49 -5.88
C PRO A 349 22.20 -15.83 -5.36
N LEU A 350 21.33 -16.85 -5.33
CA LEU A 350 21.77 -18.23 -5.12
C LEU A 350 22.63 -18.67 -6.31
N ASP A 351 23.64 -19.50 -6.03
CA ASP A 351 24.44 -20.13 -7.08
C ASP A 351 23.53 -20.93 -8.04
N ALA A 352 24.02 -21.14 -9.28
CA ALA A 352 23.29 -21.91 -10.29
C ALA A 352 23.02 -23.36 -9.86
N THR A 353 23.75 -23.86 -8.86
CA THR A 353 23.57 -25.18 -8.26
C THR A 353 22.25 -25.25 -7.50
N LYS A 354 21.42 -26.25 -7.80
CA LYS A 354 20.18 -26.50 -7.06
C LYS A 354 20.51 -26.96 -5.64
N ILE A 355 19.87 -26.34 -4.66
CA ILE A 355 20.06 -26.57 -3.23
C ILE A 355 18.90 -27.42 -2.71
N GLN A 356 19.15 -28.20 -1.65
CA GLN A 356 18.09 -28.97 -1.00
C GLN A 356 16.93 -28.07 -0.56
N LEU A 357 15.72 -28.53 -0.83
CA LEU A 357 14.46 -27.88 -0.54
C LEU A 357 13.74 -28.65 0.57
N VAL A 358 13.30 -27.96 1.62
CA VAL A 358 12.52 -28.56 2.72
C VAL A 358 11.22 -27.81 2.93
N TYR A 359 10.21 -28.50 3.44
CA TYR A 359 8.95 -27.86 3.79
C TYR A 359 8.97 -27.47 5.28
N GLY A 360 8.66 -26.19 5.59
CA GLY A 360 8.66 -25.66 6.96
C GLY A 360 7.92 -26.56 7.95
N ARG A 361 6.77 -27.12 7.53
CA ARG A 361 5.96 -28.04 8.36
C ARG A 361 6.75 -29.27 8.83
N THR A 362 7.62 -29.82 7.98
CA THR A 362 8.39 -31.03 8.30
C THR A 362 9.66 -30.73 9.09
N VAL A 363 10.02 -29.44 9.23
CA VAL A 363 11.24 -29.00 9.93
C VAL A 363 10.93 -28.08 11.13
N GLY A 364 9.69 -28.09 11.62
CA GLY A 364 9.32 -27.50 12.92
C GLY A 364 8.22 -26.43 12.85
N SER A 365 8.13 -25.63 11.79
CA SER A 365 7.11 -24.59 11.66
C SER A 365 6.62 -24.44 10.22
N LYS A 366 5.32 -24.69 10.04
CA LYS A 366 4.61 -24.56 8.75
C LYS A 366 4.76 -23.15 8.17
N THR A 367 4.68 -22.13 9.01
CA THR A 367 4.75 -20.70 8.67
C THR A 367 6.13 -20.10 8.90
N CYS A 368 7.16 -20.92 9.19
CA CYS A 368 8.54 -20.45 9.40
C CYS A 368 8.65 -19.36 10.47
N GLU A 369 8.08 -19.62 11.65
CA GLU A 369 8.14 -18.69 12.77
C GLU A 369 9.53 -18.69 13.42
N ALA A 370 9.96 -17.52 13.89
CA ALA A 370 11.24 -17.35 14.57
C ALA A 370 11.34 -18.28 15.79
N GLY A 371 12.48 -18.96 15.92
CA GLY A 371 12.77 -19.89 17.02
C GLY A 371 12.07 -21.26 16.95
N LYS A 372 11.15 -21.49 15.99
CA LYS A 372 10.43 -22.79 15.88
C LYS A 372 10.98 -23.74 14.81
N LEU A 373 11.88 -23.27 13.94
CA LEU A 373 12.54 -24.08 12.92
C LEU A 373 13.71 -24.89 13.52
N ASN A 374 13.82 -26.16 13.16
CA ASN A 374 14.93 -27.02 13.55
C ASN A 374 16.17 -26.70 12.69
N ALA A 375 17.15 -26.02 13.28
CA ALA A 375 18.35 -25.55 12.60
C ALA A 375 19.14 -26.68 11.93
N SER A 376 19.24 -27.87 12.52
CA SER A 376 19.96 -29.01 11.93
C SER A 376 19.32 -29.51 10.64
N LEU A 377 17.99 -29.35 10.49
CA LEU A 377 17.27 -29.74 9.30
C LEU A 377 17.19 -28.63 8.24
N VAL A 378 17.37 -27.37 8.65
CA VAL A 378 17.26 -26.17 7.80
C VAL A 378 18.60 -25.64 7.29
N ALA A 379 19.69 -25.83 8.04
CA ALA A 379 21.00 -25.29 7.72
C ALA A 379 21.44 -25.64 6.28
N GLY A 380 21.77 -24.62 5.49
CA GLY A 380 22.23 -24.78 4.11
C GLY A 380 21.13 -25.09 3.08
N LYS A 381 19.84 -25.01 3.45
CA LYS A 381 18.70 -25.40 2.59
C LYS A 381 17.79 -24.22 2.25
N ILE A 382 16.98 -24.40 1.21
CA ILE A 382 15.84 -23.53 0.88
C ILE A 382 14.61 -24.05 1.62
N VAL A 383 13.84 -23.16 2.24
CA VAL A 383 12.65 -23.53 3.02
C VAL A 383 11.37 -23.03 2.33
N LEU A 384 10.43 -23.93 2.07
CA LEU A 384 9.06 -23.57 1.67
C LEU A 384 8.24 -23.24 2.91
N CYS A 385 7.71 -22.02 2.98
CA CYS A 385 6.93 -21.50 4.09
C CYS A 385 5.48 -21.25 3.65
N ASP A 386 4.53 -21.73 4.45
CA ASP A 386 3.12 -21.43 4.21
C ASP A 386 2.82 -19.96 4.53
N PRO A 387 1.72 -19.40 4.01
CA PRO A 387 1.43 -17.98 4.15
C PRO A 387 1.29 -17.63 5.63
N CYS A 388 1.86 -16.50 6.03
CA CYS A 388 1.66 -15.94 7.36
C CYS A 388 1.56 -14.41 7.26
N VAL A 389 1.02 -13.79 8.29
CA VAL A 389 0.75 -12.34 8.34
C VAL A 389 2.04 -11.53 8.52
N ASN A 390 3.10 -12.13 9.08
CA ASN A 390 4.34 -11.43 9.44
C ASN A 390 5.43 -11.59 8.38
N PHE A 391 6.11 -10.50 8.04
CA PHE A 391 7.22 -10.50 7.05
C PHE A 391 8.53 -11.12 7.57
N GLU A 392 8.55 -11.58 8.82
CA GLU A 392 9.73 -12.11 9.51
C GLU A 392 10.09 -13.56 9.12
N GLN A 393 9.34 -14.18 8.20
CA GLN A 393 9.61 -15.56 7.77
C GLN A 393 11.04 -15.73 7.22
N GLY A 394 11.52 -14.76 6.43
CA GLY A 394 12.88 -14.78 5.92
C GLY A 394 13.93 -14.68 7.03
N ASP A 395 13.68 -13.85 8.04
CA ASP A 395 14.55 -13.68 9.20
C ASP A 395 14.62 -14.96 10.03
N ALA A 396 13.47 -15.61 10.25
CA ALA A 396 13.38 -16.88 10.94
C ALA A 396 14.15 -18.00 10.20
N VAL A 397 14.01 -18.09 8.88
CA VAL A 397 14.75 -19.05 8.05
C VAL A 397 16.25 -18.78 8.14
N LYS A 398 16.67 -17.51 8.08
CA LYS A 398 18.08 -17.12 8.23
C LYS A 398 18.63 -17.49 9.61
N LEU A 399 17.88 -17.22 10.68
CA LEU A 399 18.27 -17.55 12.05
C LEU A 399 18.45 -19.07 12.24
N ALA A 400 17.67 -19.89 11.54
CA ALA A 400 17.82 -21.34 11.51
C ALA A 400 18.93 -21.84 10.57
N GLY A 401 19.69 -20.95 9.94
CA GLY A 401 20.81 -21.27 9.04
C GLY A 401 20.40 -21.57 7.59
N GLY A 402 19.14 -21.31 7.22
CA GLY A 402 18.65 -21.47 5.86
C GLY A 402 19.28 -20.45 4.90
N VAL A 403 19.45 -20.86 3.65
CA VAL A 403 20.09 -20.04 2.60
C VAL A 403 19.10 -19.39 1.65
N GLY A 404 17.83 -19.80 1.69
CA GLY A 404 16.77 -19.14 0.94
C GLY A 404 15.38 -19.57 1.38
N ALA A 405 14.35 -18.87 0.90
CA ALA A 405 12.95 -19.16 1.25
C ALA A 405 12.01 -19.05 0.05
N ILE A 406 10.96 -19.86 0.05
CA ILE A 406 9.84 -19.75 -0.88
C ILE A 406 8.58 -19.52 -0.05
N PHE A 407 7.97 -18.35 -0.22
CA PHE A 407 6.72 -18.01 0.45
C PHE A 407 5.55 -18.38 -0.44
N THR A 408 4.57 -19.03 0.14
CA THR A 408 3.36 -19.40 -0.61
C THR A 408 2.26 -18.37 -0.38
N SER A 409 1.34 -18.29 -1.35
CA SER A 409 0.14 -17.43 -1.25
C SER A 409 -1.09 -18.25 -0.83
N THR A 410 -2.10 -17.57 -0.32
CA THR A 410 -3.40 -18.19 0.03
C THR A 410 -4.27 -18.41 -1.19
N LYS A 411 -5.31 -19.24 -1.08
CA LYS A 411 -6.24 -19.52 -2.19
C LYS A 411 -7.00 -18.25 -2.60
N GLU A 412 -7.29 -17.39 -1.62
CA GLU A 412 -8.02 -16.14 -1.74
C GLU A 412 -7.23 -15.12 -2.58
N LEU A 413 -5.90 -15.14 -2.51
CA LEU A 413 -5.04 -14.30 -3.33
C LEU A 413 -4.98 -14.77 -4.80
N GLY A 414 -5.40 -16.00 -5.09
CA GLY A 414 -5.47 -16.55 -6.45
C GLY A 414 -4.13 -16.51 -7.18
N GLU A 415 -4.09 -15.80 -8.30
CA GLU A 415 -2.93 -15.65 -9.19
C GLU A 415 -1.96 -14.54 -8.75
N LEU A 416 -2.19 -13.93 -7.58
CA LEU A 416 -1.32 -12.90 -7.04
C LEU A 416 -0.23 -13.51 -6.16
N ALA A 417 1.03 -13.29 -6.55
CA ALA A 417 2.20 -13.53 -5.72
C ALA A 417 2.66 -12.22 -5.08
N LEU A 418 2.56 -12.13 -3.75
CA LEU A 418 2.94 -10.93 -2.99
C LEU A 418 4.44 -10.96 -2.66
N GLY A 419 5.25 -10.33 -3.52
CA GLY A 419 6.67 -10.11 -3.24
C GLY A 419 6.87 -9.17 -2.06
N SER A 420 7.88 -9.44 -1.24
CA SER A 420 8.32 -8.56 -0.15
C SER A 420 9.84 -8.39 -0.16
N PRO A 421 10.38 -7.29 0.40
CA PRO A 421 11.81 -7.16 0.65
C PRO A 421 12.28 -8.22 1.65
N GLN A 422 13.40 -8.86 1.36
CA GLN A 422 13.91 -9.99 2.14
C GLN A 422 15.40 -9.83 2.38
N ILE A 423 15.89 -10.39 3.50
CA ILE A 423 17.31 -10.35 3.87
C ILE A 423 18.10 -11.58 3.42
N ILE A 424 17.40 -12.58 2.86
CA ILE A 424 17.93 -13.78 2.22
C ILE A 424 17.28 -13.94 0.84
N PRO A 425 17.92 -14.67 -0.09
CA PRO A 425 17.30 -15.02 -1.36
C PRO A 425 15.94 -15.68 -1.16
N ALA A 426 14.88 -14.99 -1.57
CA ALA A 426 13.54 -15.49 -1.37
C ALA A 426 12.57 -15.03 -2.45
N THR A 427 11.50 -15.79 -2.66
CA THR A 427 10.45 -15.48 -3.63
C THR A 427 9.09 -15.91 -3.13
N ALA A 428 8.07 -15.12 -3.44
CA ALA A 428 6.67 -15.48 -3.21
C ALA A 428 6.09 -16.12 -4.48
N VAL A 429 5.33 -17.21 -4.33
CA VAL A 429 4.67 -17.92 -5.43
C VAL A 429 3.16 -17.94 -5.24
N THR A 430 2.43 -18.12 -6.34
CA THR A 430 0.95 -18.25 -6.33
C THR A 430 0.51 -19.51 -5.59
N PHE A 431 -0.77 -19.56 -5.18
CA PHE A 431 -1.32 -20.74 -4.51
C PHE A 431 -1.24 -22.01 -5.38
N ALA A 432 -1.49 -21.88 -6.68
CA ALA A 432 -1.41 -23.00 -7.63
C ALA A 432 0.03 -23.54 -7.75
N ALA A 433 1.02 -22.64 -7.87
CA ALA A 433 2.43 -23.00 -7.87
C ALA A 433 2.86 -23.66 -6.56
N ALA A 434 2.46 -23.08 -5.42
CA ALA A 434 2.72 -23.63 -4.09
C ALA A 434 2.25 -25.08 -3.96
N LYS A 435 1.05 -25.42 -4.42
CA LYS A 435 0.53 -26.80 -4.40
C LYS A 435 1.36 -27.77 -5.24
N LYS A 436 1.86 -27.32 -6.40
CA LYS A 436 2.74 -28.14 -7.25
C LYS A 436 4.11 -28.35 -6.58
N ILE A 437 4.68 -27.32 -5.97
CA ILE A 437 5.95 -27.42 -5.22
C ILE A 437 5.80 -28.33 -3.99
N GLN A 438 4.73 -28.19 -3.20
CA GLN A 438 4.44 -29.08 -2.06
C GLN A 438 4.35 -30.54 -2.50
N LYS A 439 3.65 -30.81 -3.62
CA LYS A 439 3.54 -32.15 -4.21
C LYS A 439 4.91 -32.69 -4.64
N TYR A 440 5.74 -31.85 -5.27
CA TYR A 440 7.10 -32.22 -5.65
C TYR A 440 7.95 -32.61 -4.43
N ILE A 441 7.91 -31.83 -3.35
CA ILE A 441 8.63 -32.14 -2.10
C ILE A 441 8.18 -33.50 -1.55
N SER A 442 6.88 -33.77 -1.53
CA SER A 442 6.34 -35.03 -0.96
C SER A 442 6.70 -36.29 -1.76
N LYS A 443 7.00 -36.16 -3.05
CA LYS A 443 7.26 -37.29 -3.96
C LYS A 443 8.73 -37.63 -4.13
N ASN A 444 9.62 -36.75 -3.71
CA ASN A 444 11.06 -36.92 -3.92
C ASN A 444 11.74 -37.12 -2.57
N THR A 445 12.68 -38.06 -2.50
CA THR A 445 13.47 -38.32 -1.29
C THR A 445 14.53 -37.26 -1.01
N SER A 446 14.95 -36.53 -2.06
CA SER A 446 15.95 -35.46 -1.98
C SER A 446 15.58 -34.29 -2.91
N PRO A 447 14.49 -33.57 -2.62
CA PRO A 447 14.02 -32.48 -3.47
C PRO A 447 15.00 -31.31 -3.43
N VAL A 448 15.41 -30.83 -4.60
CA VAL A 448 16.24 -29.63 -4.76
C VAL A 448 15.52 -28.53 -5.54
N ALA A 449 15.94 -27.28 -5.35
CA ALA A 449 15.48 -26.10 -6.09
C ALA A 449 16.53 -24.98 -6.14
N THR A 450 16.34 -23.99 -7.00
CA THR A 450 17.03 -22.70 -6.96
C THR A 450 16.04 -21.57 -7.26
N ILE A 451 16.44 -20.32 -7.03
CA ILE A 451 15.65 -19.12 -7.30
C ILE A 451 16.42 -18.25 -8.30
N VAL A 452 15.79 -17.99 -9.45
CA VAL A 452 16.37 -17.18 -10.52
C VAL A 452 15.76 -15.79 -10.48
N PHE A 453 16.55 -14.80 -10.06
CA PHE A 453 16.14 -13.40 -9.99
C PHE A 453 16.27 -12.74 -11.36
N GLN A 454 15.15 -12.30 -11.92
CA GLN A 454 15.08 -11.60 -13.21
C GLN A 454 15.01 -10.07 -13.05
N GLY A 455 14.88 -9.58 -11.81
CA GLY A 455 14.79 -8.16 -11.54
C GLY A 455 13.43 -7.57 -11.95
N THR A 456 13.46 -6.40 -12.59
CA THR A 456 12.25 -5.73 -13.07
C THR A 456 11.93 -6.15 -14.50
N VAL A 457 10.76 -6.74 -14.69
CA VAL A 457 10.27 -7.16 -16.01
C VAL A 457 9.05 -6.31 -16.37
N ILE A 458 9.12 -5.65 -17.52
CA ILE A 458 8.00 -4.90 -18.11
C ILE A 458 7.55 -5.66 -19.35
N GLY A 459 6.26 -5.99 -19.44
CA GLY A 459 5.74 -6.77 -20.57
C GLY A 459 4.22 -6.81 -20.60
N LEU A 460 3.69 -7.19 -21.75
CA LEU A 460 2.24 -7.34 -21.97
C LEU A 460 1.69 -8.67 -21.43
N THR A 461 2.56 -9.52 -20.90
CA THR A 461 2.23 -10.83 -20.35
C THR A 461 2.66 -10.88 -18.89
N PRO A 462 1.73 -11.15 -17.96
CA PRO A 462 0.28 -11.27 -18.20
C PRO A 462 -0.35 -9.95 -18.69
N PRO A 463 -1.56 -10.02 -19.30
CA PRO A 463 -2.38 -8.85 -19.55
C PRO A 463 -2.54 -8.00 -18.29
N SER A 464 -2.34 -6.69 -18.41
CA SER A 464 -2.63 -5.68 -17.40
C SER A 464 -3.51 -4.58 -18.00
N ALA A 465 -4.39 -3.93 -17.24
CA ALA A 465 -4.59 -4.07 -15.80
C ALA A 465 -5.50 -5.26 -15.42
N ARG A 466 -5.21 -5.90 -14.27
CA ARG A 466 -6.06 -6.92 -13.63
C ARG A 466 -6.39 -6.49 -12.21
N MET A 467 -7.62 -6.68 -11.76
CA MET A 467 -7.97 -6.37 -10.37
C MET A 467 -7.11 -7.18 -9.40
N ALA A 468 -6.52 -6.50 -8.41
CA ALA A 468 -5.81 -7.14 -7.33
C ALA A 468 -6.80 -8.03 -6.55
N SER A 469 -6.35 -9.21 -6.12
CA SER A 469 -7.19 -10.13 -5.36
C SER A 469 -7.60 -9.53 -4.01
N PHE A 470 -6.67 -8.88 -3.31
CA PHE A 470 -6.94 -8.20 -2.05
C PHE A 470 -7.83 -6.95 -2.20
N SER A 471 -7.98 -6.38 -3.40
CA SER A 471 -8.81 -5.18 -3.58
C SER A 471 -10.23 -5.49 -3.13
N SER A 472 -10.72 -4.76 -2.12
CA SER A 472 -12.07 -4.89 -1.61
C SER A 472 -13.12 -4.70 -2.72
N ARG A 473 -14.22 -5.42 -2.62
CA ARG A 473 -15.30 -5.51 -3.63
C ARG A 473 -16.61 -5.00 -3.06
N GLY A 474 -17.45 -4.45 -3.94
CA GLY A 474 -18.86 -4.29 -3.66
C GLY A 474 -19.60 -5.64 -3.59
N PRO A 475 -20.95 -5.62 -3.54
CA PRO A 475 -21.80 -4.43 -3.62
C PRO A 475 -21.74 -3.54 -2.37
N ASN A 476 -22.32 -2.35 -2.49
CA ASN A 476 -22.58 -1.48 -1.35
C ASN A 476 -23.81 -2.01 -0.61
N PHE A 477 -23.67 -2.53 0.61
CA PHE A 477 -24.82 -3.06 1.34
C PHE A 477 -25.67 -1.97 2.03
N LEU A 478 -25.12 -0.76 2.21
CA LEU A 478 -25.83 0.37 2.83
C LEU A 478 -26.71 1.12 1.83
N ALA A 479 -26.28 1.18 0.57
CA ALA A 479 -27.07 1.70 -0.55
C ALA A 479 -26.87 0.80 -1.78
N PRO A 480 -27.55 -0.35 -1.88
CA PRO A 480 -27.38 -1.33 -2.95
C PRO A 480 -27.62 -0.78 -4.36
N GLU A 481 -28.49 0.22 -4.49
CA GLU A 481 -28.76 0.94 -5.72
C GLU A 481 -27.57 1.79 -6.22
N ILE A 482 -26.61 2.12 -5.35
CA ILE A 482 -25.41 2.88 -5.69
C ILE A 482 -24.23 1.92 -5.78
N LEU A 483 -23.89 1.55 -7.01
CA LEU A 483 -22.77 0.66 -7.29
C LEU A 483 -21.46 1.24 -6.74
N LYS A 484 -20.85 0.50 -5.83
CA LYS A 484 -19.46 0.67 -5.41
C LYS A 484 -18.69 -0.54 -5.92
N GLN A 485 -17.62 -0.27 -6.68
CA GLN A 485 -16.80 -1.20 -7.46
C GLN A 485 -17.26 -2.68 -7.46
N HIS A 486 -17.94 -3.09 -8.52
CA HIS A 486 -18.10 -4.51 -8.85
C HIS A 486 -17.19 -4.86 -10.04
N PRO A 487 -16.36 -5.92 -9.95
CA PRO A 487 -15.89 -6.63 -11.12
C PRO A 487 -16.91 -7.71 -11.46
N SER A 488 -18.01 -7.38 -12.12
CA SER A 488 -18.85 -8.39 -12.79
C SER A 488 -19.51 -7.79 -14.01
N LEU A 489 -18.82 -7.98 -15.13
CA LEU A 489 -19.40 -8.23 -16.45
C LEU A 489 -18.23 -8.56 -17.41
N ASP A 490 -17.42 -9.57 -17.05
CA ASP A 490 -16.69 -10.41 -18.03
C ASP A 490 -15.86 -11.57 -17.43
N SER A 491 -15.95 -11.86 -16.12
CA SER A 491 -15.23 -12.99 -15.50
C SER A 491 -15.82 -14.37 -15.81
N ALA A 492 -16.89 -14.46 -16.60
CA ALA A 492 -17.53 -15.73 -16.97
C ALA A 492 -16.80 -16.49 -18.10
N ARG A 493 -15.57 -16.10 -18.44
CA ARG A 493 -14.69 -16.96 -19.24
C ARG A 493 -13.52 -17.40 -18.38
N ARG A 494 -13.54 -18.70 -18.05
CA ARG A 494 -12.38 -19.47 -17.62
C ARG A 494 -11.30 -19.31 -18.70
N TRP A 495 -10.30 -18.47 -18.44
CA TRP A 495 -9.17 -18.24 -19.33
C TRP A 495 -7.91 -18.89 -18.74
N PRO A 496 -6.98 -19.37 -19.59
CA PRO A 496 -5.89 -20.24 -19.17
C PRO A 496 -4.84 -19.56 -18.28
N ASP A 497 -4.29 -20.39 -17.39
CA ASP A 497 -3.25 -20.19 -16.38
C ASP A 497 -2.12 -19.23 -16.79
N HIS A 498 -2.10 -17.96 -16.31
CA HIS A 498 -0.90 -17.11 -16.35
C HIS A 498 -0.89 -16.02 -15.25
N ASP A 499 0.21 -16.01 -14.49
CA ASP A 499 0.48 -15.28 -13.23
C ASP A 499 0.43 -13.75 -13.35
N ALA A 500 -0.03 -13.05 -12.29
CA ALA A 500 -0.01 -11.58 -12.23
C ALA A 500 0.73 -11.02 -11.02
N GLY A 501 1.84 -10.31 -11.28
CA GLY A 501 2.56 -9.53 -10.26
C GLY A 501 1.97 -8.14 -10.13
N LEU A 502 1.64 -7.72 -8.91
CA LEU A 502 1.35 -6.31 -8.62
C LEU A 502 2.64 -5.54 -8.37
N CYS A 503 2.69 -4.30 -8.89
CA CYS A 503 3.43 -3.24 -8.23
C CYS A 503 2.53 -2.67 -7.14
N ALA A 504 2.62 -3.25 -5.95
CA ALA A 504 2.26 -2.54 -4.73
C ALA A 504 3.58 -2.09 -4.11
N SER A 505 3.79 -0.79 -4.05
CA SER A 505 4.96 -0.23 -3.38
C SER A 505 4.69 -0.28 -1.87
N PHE A 506 5.07 -1.39 -1.25
CA PHE A 506 4.97 -1.56 0.20
C PHE A 506 6.13 -0.84 0.91
N SER A 507 5.81 -0.04 1.93
CA SER A 507 6.77 0.47 2.91
C SER A 507 6.88 -0.55 4.07
N PRO A 508 8.02 -1.23 4.28
CA PRO A 508 8.26 -1.94 5.54
C PRO A 508 8.66 -0.92 6.61
N SER A 509 7.89 -0.85 7.70
CA SER A 509 8.28 -0.09 8.90
C SER A 509 9.43 -0.81 9.63
N PHE A 510 10.64 -0.23 9.61
CA PHE A 510 11.74 -0.65 10.49
C PHE A 510 12.00 0.43 11.55
N SER A 511 11.79 0.10 12.82
CA SER A 511 12.10 0.96 13.97
C SER A 511 13.62 1.00 14.22
N LEU A 512 14.29 2.08 13.84
CA LEU A 512 15.71 2.32 14.13
C LEU A 512 15.88 3.15 15.42
N ARG A 513 16.41 2.54 16.49
CA ARG A 513 16.79 3.24 17.73
C ARG A 513 18.14 3.96 17.57
N ARG A 514 18.16 5.22 18.00
CA ARG A 514 19.20 6.26 17.85
C ARG A 514 20.35 6.12 18.86
N TRP A 515 21.60 6.44 18.50
CA TRP A 515 22.59 6.97 19.46
C TRP A 515 23.58 7.97 18.81
N ARG A 516 23.81 9.10 19.49
CA ARG A 516 24.59 10.29 19.07
C ARG A 516 26.10 10.12 19.28
N ARG A 517 26.91 10.85 18.51
CA ARG A 517 28.35 11.11 18.73
C ARG A 517 28.58 12.43 19.47
N PRO A 518 29.82 12.66 19.95
CA PRO A 518 30.55 13.88 19.59
C PRO A 518 31.89 13.63 18.85
N ARG A 519 32.33 14.71 18.20
CA ARG A 519 33.43 14.95 17.23
C ARG A 519 34.85 14.70 17.84
N LYS A 520 36.01 14.64 17.15
CA LYS A 520 36.53 15.27 15.91
C LYS A 520 37.92 14.67 15.52
N GLN A 521 38.29 14.76 14.23
CA GLN A 521 39.64 14.86 13.58
C GLN A 521 40.58 13.62 13.49
N ARG A 522 40.89 13.15 12.25
CA ARG A 522 42.12 13.33 11.38
C ARG A 522 43.34 12.55 11.92
N SER A 523 44.17 11.77 11.21
CA SER A 523 44.49 11.46 9.80
C SER A 523 45.47 10.24 9.79
N SER A 524 45.59 9.53 8.64
CA SER A 524 46.34 8.30 8.22
C SER A 524 47.83 8.09 8.66
N PRO A 525 48.61 7.03 8.26
CA PRO A 525 48.35 5.63 7.79
C PRO A 525 49.27 4.51 8.42
N HIS A 526 49.10 3.23 8.01
CA HIS A 526 50.00 2.04 8.04
C HIS A 526 49.67 0.77 8.90
N THR A 527 49.36 -0.32 8.17
CA THR A 527 49.85 -1.73 8.17
C THR A 527 49.85 -2.68 9.42
N LEU A 528 49.18 -3.84 9.22
CA LEU A 528 49.40 -5.23 9.72
C LEU A 528 48.95 -5.72 11.14
N CYS A 529 47.89 -6.56 11.09
CA CYS A 529 47.59 -7.81 11.83
C CYS A 529 47.63 -7.89 13.37
N THR A 530 46.45 -8.01 14.02
CA THR A 530 45.85 -9.27 14.55
C THR A 530 44.77 -8.99 15.62
N SER A 531 43.72 -9.81 15.63
CA SER A 531 42.71 -9.99 16.68
C SER A 531 41.57 -8.94 16.85
N ARG A 532 40.35 -9.50 16.89
CA ARG A 532 39.08 -9.02 17.48
C ARG A 532 38.52 -7.64 17.08
N THR A 533 37.21 -7.67 16.79
CA THR A 533 36.23 -6.57 16.71
C THR A 533 36.37 -5.58 15.54
N SER A 534 35.68 -5.90 14.44
CA SER A 534 35.48 -5.00 13.29
C SER A 534 33.99 -4.95 12.91
N THR A 535 33.24 -4.06 13.57
CA THR A 535 31.90 -3.62 13.12
C THR A 535 31.92 -2.11 12.96
N ARG A 536 32.54 -1.62 11.89
CA ARG A 536 32.37 -0.24 11.38
C ARG A 536 32.61 -0.18 9.87
N ARG A 537 31.53 -0.09 9.10
CA ARG A 537 31.34 0.65 7.82
C ARG A 537 30.12 0.06 7.11
N CYS A 538 28.94 0.66 7.28
CA CYS A 538 27.80 0.55 6.38
C CYS A 538 26.70 1.53 6.85
N CYS A 539 26.87 2.80 6.52
CA CYS A 539 25.84 3.82 6.68
C CYS A 539 25.87 4.71 5.44
N GLN A 540 25.20 4.28 4.35
CA GLN A 540 24.94 5.11 3.17
C GLN A 540 23.88 4.53 2.19
N ALA A 541 22.95 3.67 2.62
CA ALA A 541 22.06 2.95 1.68
C ALA A 541 20.61 2.81 2.16
N ALA A 542 19.94 3.95 2.39
CA ALA A 542 18.48 4.03 2.57
C ALA A 542 17.95 5.46 2.27
N ALA A 543 18.64 6.17 1.37
CA ALA A 543 18.49 7.62 1.19
C ALA A 543 17.76 8.06 -0.09
N ASP A 544 17.18 7.14 -0.87
CA ASP A 544 16.50 7.47 -2.14
C ASP A 544 15.02 7.03 -2.16
N TRP A 545 14.24 7.44 -1.15
CA TRP A 545 12.78 7.26 -1.09
C TRP A 545 12.03 8.56 -0.87
#